data_AF-A0A933QH74-F1
#
_entry.id   AF-A0A933QH74-F1
#
_cell.length_a   1.000
_cell.length_b   1.000
_cell.length_c   1.000
_cell.angle_alpha   90.00
_cell.angle_beta   90.00
_cell.angle_gamma   90.00
#
_symmetry.space_group_name_H-M   'P 1'
#
loop_
_entity.id
_entity.type
_entity.pdbx_description
1 polymer ?
#
loop_
_entity_poly.entity_id
_entity_poly.type
_entity_poly.pdbx_seq_one_letter_code
_entity_poly.pdbx_strand_id
1 'polypeptide(L)'
;EAAVIKGIKIYPVNSLLQLFTHLTTDEKIEPQPHLSFKKLKTEKLAEFDFADIKGQEHVKRALEIAAAGGHNIFMRGVPGAGKTMLARALPGILPDLTEGEALEVTKIYSITGNLPMGESIIKTRPFRAPHHTTSRIGLIGGGSNPAPGEISLAHRGVLFLDEFPEFPRHVLEALRQPMEDGVVTISRAAGQVTYPAKFILVAASNPCPCGYLGDPVKNCICLPGRIMQYQKRISGPIIDRIDLHLEVPAVKVEKLATQRAQDEKEGTENSKIIQKRVQKARDIQTKRFKKTTLKNNSEMQTKEVKEFCQLSNECLNLLRQAVVQMNLSARSFYRVIKVARTIADLGGEEKISPGHIAEALQYRPKEQTL
;
A
#
# COMPACT_ATOMS: atom_id res chain seq x y z
N GLU A 1 26.93 -4.59 -0.57
CA GLU A 1 25.70 -4.93 0.19
C GLU A 1 25.94 -4.95 1.70
N ALA A 2 26.87 -5.78 2.19
CA ALA A 2 27.13 -5.89 3.62
C ALA A 2 27.45 -4.54 4.31
N ALA A 3 28.06 -3.57 3.61
CA ALA A 3 28.50 -2.27 4.16
C ALA A 3 27.41 -1.44 4.84
N VAL A 4 26.14 -1.73 4.56
CA VAL A 4 24.97 -1.05 5.15
C VAL A 4 24.56 -1.63 6.51
N ILE A 5 25.05 -2.82 6.89
CA ILE A 5 24.71 -3.47 8.15
C ILE A 5 25.53 -2.87 9.29
N LYS A 6 24.88 -2.53 10.40
CA LYS A 6 25.53 -2.00 11.61
C LYS A 6 26.19 -3.11 12.44
N GLY A 7 27.33 -2.78 13.05
CA GLY A 7 27.99 -3.63 14.04
C GLY A 7 28.87 -4.74 13.46
N ILE A 8 29.05 -4.79 12.13
CA ILE A 8 29.94 -5.73 11.47
C ILE A 8 31.10 -4.99 10.80
N LYS A 9 32.30 -5.57 10.86
CA LYS A 9 33.47 -5.13 10.08
C LYS A 9 33.50 -5.91 8.78
N ILE A 10 33.62 -5.21 7.67
CA ILE A 10 33.51 -5.81 6.34
C ILE A 10 34.81 -5.59 5.62
N TYR A 11 35.38 -6.68 5.13
CA TYR A 11 36.60 -6.66 4.35
C TYR A 11 36.24 -7.02 2.90
N PRO A 12 36.38 -6.08 1.95
CA PRO A 12 36.10 -6.36 0.54
C PRO A 12 37.23 -7.21 -0.02
N VAL A 13 36.94 -8.47 -0.33
CA VAL A 13 37.89 -9.42 -0.90
C VAL A 13 37.60 -9.54 -2.40
N ASN A 14 38.56 -9.14 -3.24
CA ASN A 14 38.42 -9.22 -4.70
C ASN A 14 39.03 -10.51 -5.28
N SER A 15 39.91 -11.18 -4.55
CA SER A 15 40.50 -12.46 -4.97
C SER A 15 40.90 -13.33 -3.77
N LEU A 16 40.99 -14.65 -4.01
CA LEU A 16 41.50 -15.60 -3.02
C LEU A 16 42.93 -15.27 -2.58
N LEU A 17 43.77 -14.77 -3.49
CA LEU A 17 45.14 -14.36 -3.19
C LEU A 17 45.16 -13.21 -2.17
N GLN A 18 44.28 -12.23 -2.32
CA GLN A 18 44.14 -11.11 -1.40
C GLN A 18 43.66 -11.56 -0.01
N LEU A 19 42.78 -12.56 0.05
CA LEU A 19 42.37 -13.15 1.32
C LEU A 19 43.52 -13.90 2.00
N PHE A 20 44.33 -14.62 1.20
CA PHE A 20 45.50 -15.32 1.71
C PHE A 20 46.52 -14.33 2.29
N THR A 21 46.90 -13.29 1.55
CA THR A 21 47.84 -12.26 2.04
C THR A 21 47.33 -11.57 3.30
N HIS A 22 46.03 -11.29 3.39
CA HIS A 22 45.41 -10.71 4.58
C HIS A 22 45.56 -11.57 5.85
N LEU A 23 45.55 -12.90 5.70
CA LEU A 23 45.61 -13.85 6.82
C LEU A 23 47.05 -14.25 7.18
N THR A 24 47.96 -14.27 6.22
CA THR A 24 49.33 -14.80 6.39
C THR A 24 50.41 -13.73 6.43
N THR A 25 50.12 -12.50 6.01
CA THR A 25 51.11 -11.40 5.96
C THR A 25 50.59 -10.14 6.66
N ASP A 26 51.44 -9.13 6.81
CA ASP A 26 51.04 -7.82 7.36
C ASP A 26 50.23 -6.94 6.38
N GLU A 27 50.06 -7.37 5.12
CA GLU A 27 49.19 -6.68 4.15
C GLU A 27 47.71 -6.92 4.48
N LYS A 28 47.16 -6.06 5.36
CA LYS A 28 45.77 -6.16 5.78
C LYS A 28 44.83 -5.46 4.81
N ILE A 29 43.75 -6.13 4.43
CA ILE A 29 42.63 -5.50 3.73
C ILE A 29 42.03 -4.46 4.66
N GLU A 30 41.85 -3.23 4.18
CA GLU A 30 41.19 -2.20 4.95
C GLU A 30 39.69 -2.48 5.06
N PRO A 31 39.10 -2.33 6.26
CA PRO A 31 37.67 -2.51 6.43
C PRO A 31 36.92 -1.43 5.65
N GLN A 32 35.94 -1.86 4.85
CA GLN A 32 35.08 -0.94 4.13
C GLN A 32 34.27 -0.10 5.13
N PRO A 33 34.29 1.24 5.03
CA PRO A 33 33.59 2.10 5.98
C PRO A 33 32.08 1.85 5.91
N HIS A 34 31.45 1.86 7.09
CA HIS A 34 30.01 1.70 7.19
C HIS A 34 29.28 2.78 6.38
N LEU A 35 28.42 2.34 5.47
CA LEU A 35 27.64 3.24 4.64
C LEU A 35 26.34 3.56 5.35
N SER A 36 26.26 4.77 5.91
CA SER A 36 25.06 5.19 6.64
C SER A 36 23.85 5.27 5.71
N PHE A 37 22.79 4.54 6.05
CA PHE A 37 21.51 4.56 5.34
C PHE A 37 20.94 5.98 5.17
N LYS A 38 21.14 6.88 6.15
CA LYS A 38 20.68 8.28 6.08
C LYS A 38 21.41 9.14 5.04
N LYS A 39 22.62 8.76 4.62
CA LYS A 39 23.40 9.51 3.63
C LYS A 39 23.05 9.11 2.18
N LEU A 40 22.36 7.99 2.00
CA LEU A 40 21.82 7.58 0.72
C LEU A 40 20.58 8.43 0.43
N LYS A 41 20.77 9.58 -0.23
CA LYS A 41 19.62 10.34 -0.77
C LYS A 41 18.92 9.49 -1.82
N THR A 42 17.61 9.50 -1.77
CA THR A 42 16.76 8.80 -2.72
C THR A 42 15.93 9.85 -3.44
N GLU A 43 16.11 9.96 -4.76
CA GLU A 43 15.11 10.65 -5.57
C GLU A 43 13.93 9.71 -5.74
N LYS A 44 12.79 10.09 -5.15
CA LYS A 44 11.53 9.36 -5.33
C LYS A 44 11.00 9.69 -6.71
N LEU A 45 11.14 8.74 -7.62
CA LEU A 45 10.53 8.82 -8.95
C LEU A 45 9.13 8.22 -8.87
N ALA A 46 8.14 9.05 -8.56
CA ALA A 46 6.76 8.74 -8.91
C ALA A 46 6.53 9.13 -10.38
N GLU A 47 5.71 8.36 -11.09
CA GLU A 47 5.41 8.62 -12.49
C GLU A 47 4.54 9.88 -12.67
N PHE A 48 3.72 10.19 -11.66
CA PHE A 48 2.82 11.34 -11.64
C PHE A 48 2.91 12.09 -10.31
N ASP A 49 2.77 13.41 -10.34
CA ASP A 49 2.64 14.23 -9.14
C ASP A 49 1.16 14.38 -8.76
N PHE A 50 0.87 14.56 -7.48
CA PHE A 50 -0.48 14.87 -7.00
C PHE A 50 -0.96 16.25 -7.46
N ALA A 51 -0.05 17.16 -7.80
CA ALA A 51 -0.38 18.43 -8.43
C ALA A 51 -1.00 18.25 -9.83
N ASP A 52 -0.67 17.16 -10.54
CA ASP A 52 -1.22 16.89 -11.87
C ASP A 52 -2.67 16.35 -11.80
N ILE A 53 -3.08 15.87 -10.64
CA ILE A 53 -4.41 15.30 -10.41
C ILE A 53 -5.37 16.43 -10.06
N LYS A 54 -6.25 16.77 -10.99
CA LYS A 54 -7.22 17.86 -10.81
C LYS A 54 -8.49 17.41 -10.12
N GLY A 55 -8.88 18.15 -9.09
CA GLY A 55 -10.01 17.83 -8.22
C GLY A 55 -9.85 16.50 -7.49
N GLN A 56 -10.98 15.84 -7.20
CA GLN A 56 -11.04 14.56 -6.47
C GLN A 56 -10.43 14.64 -5.07
N GLU A 57 -10.63 15.76 -4.37
CA GLU A 57 -10.04 16.00 -3.04
C GLU A 57 -10.36 14.91 -2.02
N HIS A 58 -11.57 14.34 -2.08
CA HIS A 58 -11.94 13.19 -1.24
C HIS A 58 -11.07 11.95 -1.52
N VAL A 59 -10.72 11.69 -2.78
CA VAL A 59 -9.87 10.56 -3.18
C VAL A 59 -8.41 10.83 -2.81
N LYS A 60 -7.92 12.06 -3.01
CA LYS A 60 -6.58 12.47 -2.58
C LYS A 60 -6.42 12.33 -1.07
N ARG A 61 -7.40 12.77 -0.29
CA ARG A 61 -7.43 12.62 1.17
C ARG A 61 -7.39 11.15 1.57
N ALA A 62 -8.16 10.29 0.90
CA ALA A 62 -8.12 8.85 1.17
C ALA A 62 -6.76 8.22 0.84
N LEU A 63 -6.11 8.62 -0.26
CA LEU A 63 -4.76 8.15 -0.63
C LEU A 63 -3.72 8.59 0.41
N GLU A 64 -3.84 9.81 0.94
CA GLU A 64 -3.00 10.29 2.05
C GLU A 64 -3.18 9.43 3.31
N ILE A 65 -4.43 9.15 3.70
CA ILE A 65 -4.74 8.27 4.84
C ILE A 65 -4.17 6.87 4.60
N ALA A 66 -4.31 6.32 3.40
CA ALA A 66 -3.76 5.02 3.05
C ALA A 66 -2.24 4.99 3.13
N ALA A 67 -1.56 6.00 2.57
CA ALA A 67 -0.11 6.13 2.60
C ALA A 67 0.42 6.25 4.04
N ALA A 68 -0.26 7.02 4.89
CA ALA A 68 0.09 7.20 6.30
C ALA A 68 -0.18 5.96 7.15
N GLY A 69 -1.26 5.22 6.90
CA GLY A 69 -1.66 4.08 7.72
C GLY A 69 -1.22 2.72 7.22
N GLY A 70 -0.84 2.62 5.94
CA GLY A 70 -0.65 1.33 5.25
C GLY A 70 -1.97 0.64 4.90
N HIS A 71 -3.04 1.38 4.65
CA HIS A 71 -4.40 0.84 4.45
C HIS A 71 -4.67 0.44 3.01
N ASN A 72 -5.39 -0.65 2.81
CA ASN A 72 -5.79 -1.12 1.49
C ASN A 72 -6.93 -0.25 0.91
N ILE A 73 -6.90 -0.02 -0.41
CA ILE A 73 -7.83 0.85 -1.11
C ILE A 73 -8.53 0.10 -2.25
N PHE A 74 -9.83 0.31 -2.38
CA PHE A 74 -10.64 -0.07 -3.52
C PHE A 74 -11.22 1.18 -4.17
N MET A 75 -10.90 1.40 -5.44
CA MET A 75 -11.41 2.51 -6.25
C MET A 75 -12.41 1.98 -7.27
N ARG A 76 -13.63 2.49 -7.22
CA ARG A 76 -14.68 2.21 -8.20
C ARG A 76 -15.02 3.48 -8.96
N GLY A 77 -15.00 3.43 -10.28
CA GLY A 77 -15.33 4.60 -11.10
C GLY A 77 -15.40 4.26 -12.58
N VAL A 78 -15.96 5.18 -13.37
CA VAL A 78 -16.08 4.99 -14.83
C VAL A 78 -14.71 5.02 -15.52
N PRO A 79 -14.59 4.52 -16.76
CA PRO A 79 -13.39 4.69 -17.58
C PRO A 79 -13.00 6.18 -17.69
N GLY A 80 -11.70 6.48 -17.65
CA GLY A 80 -11.21 7.86 -17.76
C GLY A 80 -11.33 8.70 -16.48
N ALA A 81 -11.84 8.16 -15.36
CA ALA A 81 -11.91 8.87 -14.08
C ALA A 81 -10.55 9.10 -13.39
N GLY A 82 -9.43 8.63 -13.98
CA GLY A 82 -8.09 8.83 -13.43
C GLY A 82 -7.64 7.79 -12.39
N LYS A 83 -8.35 6.66 -12.23
CA LYS A 83 -8.02 5.59 -11.27
C LYS A 83 -6.56 5.10 -11.35
N THR A 84 -6.09 4.83 -12.57
CA THR A 84 -4.71 4.38 -12.83
C THR A 84 -3.69 5.48 -12.52
N MET A 85 -4.01 6.74 -12.83
CA MET A 85 -3.16 7.90 -12.54
C MET A 85 -3.03 8.12 -11.02
N LEU A 86 -4.14 8.06 -10.29
CA LEU A 86 -4.18 8.11 -8.82
C LEU A 86 -3.30 7.01 -8.18
N ALA A 87 -3.41 5.77 -8.68
CA ALA A 87 -2.62 4.66 -8.18
C ALA A 87 -1.12 4.84 -8.46
N ARG A 88 -0.75 5.32 -9.65
CA ARG A 88 0.65 5.56 -10.05
C ARG A 88 1.27 6.81 -9.40
N ALA A 89 0.45 7.74 -8.92
CA ALA A 89 0.91 8.87 -8.10
C ALA A 89 1.19 8.48 -6.64
N LEU A 90 0.54 7.43 -6.12
CA LEU A 90 0.64 7.01 -4.72
C LEU A 90 2.09 6.82 -4.22
N PRO A 91 3.02 6.18 -4.96
CA PRO A 91 4.42 6.06 -4.54
C PRO A 91 5.09 7.38 -4.19
N GLY A 92 4.68 8.49 -4.80
CA GLY A 92 5.24 9.82 -4.56
C GLY A 92 4.91 10.38 -3.17
N ILE A 93 3.82 9.94 -2.56
CA ILE A 93 3.39 10.41 -1.23
C ILE A 93 3.72 9.43 -0.10
N LEU A 94 4.24 8.25 -0.42
CA LEU A 94 4.56 7.25 0.59
C LEU A 94 5.70 7.71 1.51
N PRO A 95 5.68 7.29 2.79
CA PRO A 95 6.76 7.58 3.72
C PRO A 95 8.03 6.81 3.29
N ASP A 96 9.18 7.29 3.73
CA ASP A 96 10.45 6.62 3.48
C ASP A 96 10.48 5.21 4.09
N LEU A 97 11.31 4.33 3.50
CA LEU A 97 11.63 3.06 4.12
C LEU A 97 12.50 3.32 5.35
N THR A 98 12.14 2.70 6.47
CA THR A 98 13.08 2.55 7.58
C THR A 98 14.21 1.58 7.18
N GLU A 99 15.35 1.66 7.86
CA GLU A 99 16.50 0.78 7.60
C GLU A 99 16.12 -0.71 7.65
N GLY A 100 15.28 -1.11 8.61
CA GLY A 100 14.78 -2.48 8.71
C GLY A 100 13.88 -2.88 7.53
N GLU A 101 12.96 -2.00 7.11
CA GLU A 101 12.11 -2.27 5.94
C GLU A 101 12.94 -2.34 4.65
N ALA A 102 13.95 -1.48 4.48
CA ALA A 102 14.83 -1.50 3.32
C ALA A 102 15.62 -2.81 3.20
N LEU A 103 16.10 -3.34 4.32
CA LEU A 103 16.77 -4.65 4.36
C LEU A 103 15.79 -5.80 4.04
N GLU A 104 14.56 -5.76 4.57
CA GLU A 104 13.51 -6.73 4.25
C GLU A 104 13.26 -6.80 2.73
N VAL A 105 13.09 -5.64 2.08
CA VAL A 105 12.85 -5.55 0.63
C VAL A 105 14.08 -5.98 -0.17
N THR A 106 15.27 -5.51 0.22
CA THR A 106 16.53 -5.82 -0.48
C THR A 106 16.80 -7.33 -0.48
N LYS A 107 16.48 -8.04 0.61
CA LYS A 107 16.61 -9.50 0.68
C LYS A 107 15.80 -10.21 -0.40
N ILE A 108 14.58 -9.76 -0.69
CA ILE A 108 13.71 -10.35 -1.72
C ILE A 108 14.28 -10.09 -3.11
N TYR A 109 14.74 -8.86 -3.35
CA TYR A 109 15.31 -8.46 -4.64
C TYR A 109 16.67 -9.10 -4.93
N SER A 110 17.49 -9.32 -3.91
CA SER A 110 18.77 -10.03 -4.00
C SER A 110 18.56 -11.49 -4.42
N ILE A 111 17.61 -12.20 -3.79
CA ILE A 111 17.30 -13.61 -4.12
C ILE A 111 16.81 -13.76 -5.57
N THR A 112 16.12 -12.74 -6.10
CA THR A 112 15.59 -12.77 -7.47
C THR A 112 16.57 -12.26 -8.52
N GLY A 113 17.73 -11.72 -8.12
CA GLY A 113 18.65 -11.05 -9.03
C GLY A 113 18.11 -9.73 -9.59
N ASN A 114 17.07 -9.16 -8.99
CA ASN A 114 16.39 -7.95 -9.45
C ASN A 114 16.94 -6.67 -8.82
N LEU A 115 18.08 -6.73 -8.13
CA LEU A 115 18.73 -5.53 -7.61
C LEU A 115 19.25 -4.67 -8.77
N PRO A 116 18.94 -3.35 -8.80
CA PRO A 116 19.48 -2.46 -9.82
C PRO A 116 21.01 -2.51 -9.83
N MET A 117 21.62 -2.51 -11.02
CA MET A 117 23.08 -2.51 -11.15
C MET A 117 23.68 -1.30 -10.42
N GLY A 118 24.67 -1.57 -9.57
CA GLY A 118 25.34 -0.54 -8.75
C GLY A 118 24.61 -0.16 -7.47
N GLU A 119 23.38 -0.64 -7.24
CA GLU A 119 22.68 -0.46 -5.98
C GLU A 119 22.85 -1.65 -5.04
N SER A 120 23.21 -1.36 -3.80
CA SER A 120 23.40 -2.37 -2.76
C SER A 120 22.20 -2.51 -1.81
N ILE A 121 21.21 -1.62 -1.94
CA ILE A 121 20.03 -1.59 -1.10
C ILE A 121 18.88 -0.90 -1.84
N ILE A 122 17.68 -1.46 -1.74
CA ILE A 122 16.45 -0.83 -2.22
C ILE A 122 16.07 0.31 -1.28
N LYS A 123 15.95 1.53 -1.83
CA LYS A 123 15.71 2.75 -1.05
C LYS A 123 14.30 3.32 -1.21
N THR A 124 13.61 2.96 -2.30
CA THR A 124 12.23 3.36 -2.57
C THR A 124 11.27 2.22 -2.27
N ARG A 125 10.04 2.56 -1.89
CA ARG A 125 8.97 1.56 -1.74
C ARG A 125 8.63 0.99 -3.12
N PRO A 126 8.64 -0.35 -3.29
CA PRO A 126 8.28 -0.96 -4.57
C PRO A 126 6.87 -0.60 -5.04
N PHE A 127 6.67 -0.50 -6.34
CA PHE A 127 5.35 -0.42 -6.96
C PHE A 127 5.23 -1.55 -7.98
N ARG A 128 4.26 -2.44 -7.80
CA ARG A 128 3.99 -3.57 -8.69
C ARG A 128 2.60 -3.45 -9.27
N ALA A 129 2.49 -3.58 -10.58
CA ALA A 129 1.23 -3.48 -11.32
C ALA A 129 1.09 -4.66 -12.30
N PRO A 130 0.87 -5.89 -11.81
CA PRO A 130 0.70 -7.04 -12.68
C PRO A 130 -0.55 -6.89 -13.55
N HIS A 131 -0.47 -7.35 -14.80
CA HIS A 131 -1.62 -7.38 -15.69
C HIS A 131 -2.63 -8.47 -15.26
N HIS A 132 -3.92 -8.31 -15.56
CA HIS A 132 -4.96 -9.28 -15.17
C HIS A 132 -4.79 -10.68 -15.79
N THR A 133 -3.96 -10.81 -16.81
CA THR A 133 -3.55 -12.09 -17.42
C THR A 133 -2.43 -12.81 -16.65
N THR A 134 -1.90 -12.20 -15.58
CA THR A 134 -0.84 -12.80 -14.76
C THR A 134 -1.34 -14.08 -14.12
N SER A 135 -0.57 -15.16 -14.28
CA SER A 135 -0.91 -16.46 -13.71
C SER A 135 -0.84 -16.44 -12.18
N ARG A 136 -1.48 -17.42 -11.54
CA ARG A 136 -1.36 -17.62 -10.09
C ARG A 136 0.10 -17.74 -9.62
N ILE A 137 0.96 -18.36 -10.43
CA ILE A 137 2.40 -18.51 -10.14
C ILE A 137 3.12 -17.17 -10.25
N GLY A 138 2.80 -16.34 -11.25
CA GLY A 138 3.37 -14.99 -11.35
C GLY A 138 2.99 -14.10 -10.17
N LEU A 139 1.73 -14.19 -9.71
CA LEU A 139 1.25 -13.36 -8.62
C LEU A 139 1.79 -13.79 -7.24
N ILE A 140 1.64 -15.06 -6.87
CA ILE A 140 2.04 -15.57 -5.54
C ILE A 140 3.54 -15.89 -5.49
N GLY A 141 4.08 -16.38 -6.60
CA GLY A 141 5.38 -17.04 -6.64
C GLY A 141 5.25 -18.56 -6.79
N GLY A 142 6.37 -19.19 -7.13
CA GLY A 142 6.45 -20.63 -7.38
C GLY A 142 7.47 -20.96 -8.46
N GLY A 143 7.25 -22.09 -9.14
CA GLY A 143 8.20 -22.68 -10.08
C GLY A 143 8.79 -23.99 -9.54
N SER A 144 9.75 -24.54 -10.28
CA SER A 144 10.57 -25.68 -9.85
C SER A 144 11.43 -25.30 -8.64
N ASN A 145 12.00 -24.10 -8.65
CA ASN A 145 12.59 -23.43 -7.50
C ASN A 145 11.55 -22.47 -6.90
N PRO A 146 11.23 -22.50 -5.59
CA PRO A 146 10.24 -21.60 -4.99
C PRO A 146 10.73 -20.15 -5.02
N ALA A 147 10.45 -19.42 -6.10
CA ALA A 147 10.77 -18.02 -6.24
C ALA A 147 9.60 -17.12 -5.79
N PRO A 148 9.87 -15.90 -5.28
CA PRO A 148 8.82 -14.96 -4.89
C PRO A 148 8.07 -14.43 -6.12
N GLY A 149 6.77 -14.18 -5.97
CA GLY A 149 5.93 -13.55 -7.00
C GLY A 149 5.76 -12.05 -6.80
N GLU A 150 4.89 -11.46 -7.61
CA GLU A 150 4.56 -10.02 -7.59
C GLU A 150 4.12 -9.51 -6.21
N ILE A 151 3.38 -10.34 -5.45
CA ILE A 151 2.94 -10.00 -4.09
C ILE A 151 4.14 -9.79 -3.15
N SER A 152 5.12 -10.70 -3.17
CA SER A 152 6.32 -10.59 -2.33
C SER A 152 7.26 -9.51 -2.84
N LEU A 153 7.33 -9.29 -4.15
CA LEU A 153 8.07 -8.17 -4.74
C LEU A 153 7.46 -6.81 -4.40
N ALA A 154 6.16 -6.75 -4.09
CA ALA A 154 5.48 -5.54 -3.61
C ALA A 154 5.66 -5.29 -2.10
N HIS A 155 6.44 -6.11 -1.39
CA HIS A 155 6.64 -5.98 0.06
C HIS A 155 7.13 -4.57 0.45
N ARG A 156 6.54 -4.03 1.52
CA ARG A 156 6.67 -2.65 2.03
C ARG A 156 6.35 -1.57 1.00
N GLY A 157 5.71 -1.92 -0.10
CA GLY A 157 5.33 -1.04 -1.18
C GLY A 157 3.84 -1.14 -1.52
N VAL A 158 3.55 -1.01 -2.81
CA VAL A 158 2.19 -0.98 -3.36
C VAL A 158 2.02 -2.10 -4.37
N LEU A 159 0.93 -2.85 -4.23
CA LEU A 159 0.43 -3.78 -5.24
C LEU A 159 -0.82 -3.15 -5.88
N PHE A 160 -0.69 -2.70 -7.12
CA PHE A 160 -1.78 -2.14 -7.89
C PHE A 160 -2.40 -3.20 -8.81
N LEU A 161 -3.70 -3.44 -8.66
CA LEU A 161 -4.47 -4.34 -9.50
C LEU A 161 -5.54 -3.53 -10.22
N ASP A 162 -5.25 -3.14 -11.47
CA ASP A 162 -6.23 -2.50 -12.34
C ASP A 162 -7.24 -3.52 -12.85
N GLU A 163 -8.47 -3.08 -13.12
CA GLU A 163 -9.54 -3.99 -13.58
C GLU A 163 -9.72 -5.21 -12.66
N PHE A 164 -9.75 -4.99 -11.35
CA PHE A 164 -9.73 -6.03 -10.32
C PHE A 164 -10.73 -7.19 -10.55
N PRO A 165 -11.99 -6.97 -10.99
CA PRO A 165 -12.93 -8.05 -11.32
C PRO A 165 -12.58 -8.89 -12.56
N GLU A 166 -11.64 -8.46 -13.40
CA GLU A 166 -11.19 -9.21 -14.58
C GLU A 166 -10.13 -10.26 -14.25
N PHE A 167 -9.50 -10.17 -13.07
CA PHE A 167 -8.63 -11.24 -12.60
C PHE A 167 -9.42 -12.54 -12.37
N PRO A 168 -8.84 -13.70 -12.70
CA PRO A 168 -9.49 -14.98 -12.40
C PRO A 168 -9.75 -15.13 -10.90
N ARG A 169 -10.95 -15.60 -10.52
CA ARG A 169 -11.36 -15.69 -9.12
C ARG A 169 -10.36 -16.46 -8.24
N HIS A 170 -9.76 -17.53 -8.75
CA HIS A 170 -8.77 -18.31 -8.00
C HIS A 170 -7.45 -17.55 -7.75
N VAL A 171 -7.11 -16.57 -8.60
CA VAL A 171 -5.96 -15.68 -8.41
C VAL A 171 -6.28 -14.64 -7.33
N LEU A 172 -7.50 -14.10 -7.33
CA LEU A 172 -7.94 -13.17 -6.29
C LEU A 172 -8.02 -13.83 -4.91
N GLU A 173 -8.57 -15.05 -4.81
CA GLU A 173 -8.66 -15.78 -3.54
C GLU A 173 -7.29 -16.04 -2.91
N ALA A 174 -6.24 -16.13 -3.72
CA ALA A 174 -4.88 -16.28 -3.22
C ALA A 174 -4.33 -15.03 -2.51
N LEU A 175 -4.92 -13.84 -2.69
CA LEU A 175 -4.54 -12.63 -1.96
C LEU A 175 -4.99 -12.65 -0.50
N ARG A 176 -5.93 -13.53 -0.12
CA ARG A 176 -6.50 -13.56 1.24
C ARG A 176 -5.45 -13.75 2.32
N GLN A 177 -4.62 -14.79 2.18
CA GLN A 177 -3.58 -15.09 3.16
C GLN A 177 -2.54 -13.96 3.27
N PRO A 178 -1.99 -13.43 2.16
CA PRO A 178 -1.09 -12.27 2.21
C PRO A 178 -1.70 -11.03 2.87
N MET A 179 -2.98 -10.76 2.62
CA MET A 179 -3.69 -9.62 3.22
C MET A 179 -3.97 -9.79 4.73
N GLU A 180 -3.95 -11.02 5.25
CA GLU A 180 -4.17 -11.31 6.67
C GLU A 180 -2.85 -11.44 7.45
N ASP A 181 -1.98 -12.34 6.98
CA ASP A 181 -0.78 -12.74 7.71
C ASP A 181 0.44 -11.90 7.30
N GLY A 182 0.36 -11.19 6.16
CA GLY A 182 1.47 -10.42 5.63
C GLY A 182 2.65 -11.29 5.17
N VAL A 183 2.42 -12.58 4.90
CA VAL A 183 3.40 -13.55 4.41
C VAL A 183 2.78 -14.46 3.35
N VAL A 184 3.65 -14.99 2.48
CA VAL A 184 3.32 -16.01 1.48
C VAL A 184 4.20 -17.22 1.73
N THR A 185 3.59 -18.39 1.89
CA THR A 185 4.31 -19.66 2.03
C THR A 185 4.19 -20.46 0.73
N ILE A 186 5.33 -20.73 0.09
CA ILE A 186 5.40 -21.50 -1.14
C ILE A 186 5.98 -22.88 -0.81
N SER A 187 5.16 -23.91 -0.95
CA SER A 187 5.57 -25.31 -0.78
C SER A 187 5.65 -26.03 -2.12
N ARG A 188 6.82 -26.57 -2.48
CA ARG A 188 7.09 -27.32 -3.72
C ARG A 188 7.98 -28.52 -3.41
N ALA A 189 8.16 -29.40 -4.40
CA ALA A 189 9.02 -30.59 -4.26
C ALA A 189 10.46 -30.24 -3.84
N ALA A 190 10.99 -29.11 -4.31
CA ALA A 190 12.31 -28.60 -3.95
C ALA A 190 12.41 -28.02 -2.52
N GLY A 191 11.29 -27.84 -1.82
CA GLY A 191 11.26 -27.33 -0.46
C GLY A 191 10.13 -26.33 -0.18
N GLN A 192 10.13 -25.81 1.04
CA GLN A 192 9.18 -24.82 1.52
C GLN A 192 9.90 -23.53 1.87
N VAL A 193 9.44 -22.41 1.32
CA VAL A 193 10.00 -21.08 1.58
C VAL A 193 8.89 -20.11 1.90
N THR A 194 9.09 -19.30 2.94
CA THR A 194 8.16 -18.24 3.35
C THR A 194 8.75 -16.87 3.02
N TYR A 195 8.02 -16.10 2.23
CA TYR A 195 8.38 -14.74 1.85
C TYR A 195 7.46 -13.72 2.55
N PRO A 196 8.00 -12.58 3.00
CA PRO A 196 7.17 -11.50 3.51
C PRO A 196 6.37 -10.85 2.37
N ALA A 197 5.16 -10.41 2.70
CA ALA A 197 4.14 -9.94 1.74
C ALA A 197 3.25 -8.86 2.36
N LYS A 198 3.81 -7.97 3.19
CA LYS A 198 3.11 -6.77 3.68
C LYS A 198 3.15 -5.67 2.61
N PHE A 199 2.06 -5.41 1.91
CA PHE A 199 1.93 -4.38 0.87
C PHE A 199 0.64 -3.58 1.07
N ILE A 200 0.57 -2.39 0.46
CA ILE A 200 -0.68 -1.64 0.31
C ILE A 200 -1.36 -2.15 -0.97
N LEU A 201 -2.52 -2.78 -0.86
CA LEU A 201 -3.33 -3.13 -2.01
C LEU A 201 -4.04 -1.89 -2.52
N VAL A 202 -3.86 -1.57 -3.80
CA VAL A 202 -4.68 -0.60 -4.52
C VAL A 202 -5.41 -1.35 -5.61
N ALA A 203 -6.69 -1.60 -5.43
CA ALA A 203 -7.53 -2.28 -6.40
C ALA A 203 -8.42 -1.25 -7.10
N ALA A 204 -8.44 -1.25 -8.43
CA ALA A 204 -9.34 -0.41 -9.21
C ALA A 204 -10.35 -1.26 -9.98
N SER A 205 -11.58 -0.79 -10.09
CA SER A 205 -12.63 -1.47 -10.84
C SER A 205 -13.54 -0.50 -11.59
N ASN A 206 -14.06 -0.99 -12.70
CA ASN A 206 -15.19 -0.37 -13.37
C ASN A 206 -16.48 -0.82 -12.67
N PRO A 207 -17.57 -0.01 -12.69
CA PRO A 207 -18.80 -0.33 -11.97
C PRO A 207 -19.62 -1.48 -12.60
N CYS A 208 -19.38 -1.77 -13.88
CA CYS A 208 -19.98 -2.85 -14.66
C CYS A 208 -19.04 -3.24 -15.82
N PRO A 209 -19.31 -4.34 -16.55
CA PRO A 209 -18.48 -4.77 -17.69
C PRO A 209 -18.33 -3.72 -18.79
N CYS A 210 -19.37 -2.93 -19.08
CA CYS A 210 -19.28 -1.85 -20.07
C CYS A 210 -18.70 -0.55 -19.50
N GLY A 211 -18.46 -0.48 -18.19
CA GLY A 211 -17.85 0.67 -17.50
C GLY A 211 -18.76 1.88 -17.21
N TYR A 212 -19.90 2.02 -17.87
CA TYR A 212 -20.74 3.23 -17.83
C TYR A 212 -21.93 3.17 -16.84
N LEU A 213 -21.94 2.23 -15.90
CA LEU A 213 -22.99 2.20 -14.87
C LEU A 213 -22.88 3.42 -13.95
N GLY A 214 -23.91 4.27 -13.96
CA GLY A 214 -23.94 5.52 -13.20
C GLY A 214 -23.18 6.67 -13.86
N ASP A 215 -22.77 6.52 -15.12
CA ASP A 215 -22.13 7.60 -15.89
C ASP A 215 -23.17 8.65 -16.29
N PRO A 216 -22.91 9.95 -16.08
CA PRO A 216 -23.88 11.01 -16.37
C PRO A 216 -24.00 11.34 -17.87
N VAL A 217 -23.07 10.88 -18.71
CA VAL A 217 -22.99 11.19 -20.15
C VAL A 217 -23.34 9.96 -20.99
N LYS A 218 -22.78 8.80 -20.65
CA LYS A 218 -22.96 7.55 -21.40
C LYS A 218 -23.87 6.59 -20.65
N ASN A 219 -24.90 6.09 -21.33
CA ASN A 219 -25.78 5.10 -20.72
C ASN A 219 -25.13 3.71 -20.67
N CYS A 220 -25.34 3.02 -19.55
CA CYS A 220 -24.97 1.62 -19.38
C CYS A 220 -25.85 0.72 -20.24
N ILE A 221 -25.24 -0.21 -20.99
CA ILE A 221 -25.94 -1.20 -21.82
C ILE A 221 -26.05 -2.58 -21.15
N CYS A 222 -25.53 -2.72 -19.93
CA CYS A 222 -25.49 -4.01 -19.25
C CYS A 222 -26.83 -4.32 -18.56
N LEU A 223 -27.31 -5.55 -18.73
CA LEU A 223 -28.47 -6.07 -17.98
C LEU A 223 -28.14 -6.21 -16.48
N PRO A 224 -29.12 -6.04 -15.57
CA PRO A 224 -28.92 -6.14 -14.13
C PRO A 224 -28.22 -7.44 -13.69
N GLY A 225 -28.63 -8.59 -14.24
CA GLY A 225 -28.00 -9.88 -13.92
C GLY A 225 -26.52 -9.94 -14.28
N ARG A 226 -26.10 -9.31 -15.39
CA ARG A 226 -24.69 -9.25 -15.80
C ARG A 226 -23.87 -8.31 -14.91
N ILE A 227 -24.48 -7.23 -14.43
CA ILE A 227 -23.87 -6.30 -13.47
C ILE A 227 -23.61 -7.02 -12.14
N MET A 228 -24.62 -7.72 -11.62
CA MET A 228 -24.49 -8.49 -10.38
C MET A 228 -23.44 -9.59 -10.49
N GLN A 229 -23.40 -10.34 -11.60
CA GLN A 229 -22.39 -11.37 -11.83
C GLN A 229 -20.97 -10.79 -11.84
N TYR A 230 -20.78 -9.64 -12.50
CA TYR A 230 -19.49 -8.96 -12.55
C TYR A 230 -19.05 -8.48 -11.16
N GLN A 231 -19.94 -7.86 -10.38
CA GLN A 231 -19.63 -7.42 -9.01
C GLN A 231 -19.34 -8.61 -8.08
N LYS A 232 -20.05 -9.73 -8.24
CA LYS A 232 -19.84 -10.97 -7.48
C LYS A 232 -18.54 -11.72 -7.83
N ARG A 233 -17.79 -11.29 -8.85
CA ARG A 233 -16.46 -11.87 -9.13
C ARG A 233 -15.47 -11.61 -7.99
N ILE A 234 -15.60 -10.48 -7.31
CA ILE A 234 -14.86 -10.18 -6.10
C ILE A 234 -15.61 -10.81 -4.92
N SER A 235 -14.94 -11.65 -4.15
CA SER A 235 -15.59 -12.28 -2.99
C SER A 235 -15.76 -11.30 -1.83
N GLY A 236 -16.87 -11.44 -1.10
CA GLY A 236 -17.13 -10.67 0.12
C GLY A 236 -15.96 -10.70 1.13
N PRO A 237 -15.31 -11.86 1.37
CA PRO A 237 -14.12 -11.91 2.22
C PRO A 237 -12.97 -11.00 1.75
N ILE A 238 -12.75 -10.82 0.44
CA ILE A 238 -11.72 -9.90 -0.07
C ILE A 238 -12.15 -8.45 0.11
N ILE A 239 -13.40 -8.12 -0.23
CA ILE A 239 -13.98 -6.77 -0.07
C ILE A 239 -13.91 -6.30 1.40
N ASP A 240 -14.29 -7.16 2.33
CA ASP A 240 -14.22 -6.91 3.79
C ASP A 240 -12.77 -6.74 4.24
N ARG A 241 -11.78 -7.21 3.45
CA ARG A 241 -10.34 -7.04 3.70
C ARG A 241 -9.74 -5.75 3.12
N ILE A 242 -10.55 -4.92 2.46
CA ILE A 242 -10.14 -3.60 2.00
C ILE A 242 -10.63 -2.51 2.97
N ASP A 243 -9.73 -1.59 3.32
CA ASP A 243 -9.97 -0.62 4.39
C ASP A 243 -10.70 0.63 3.90
N LEU A 244 -10.42 1.09 2.69
CA LEU A 244 -11.00 2.31 2.12
C LEU A 244 -11.68 1.98 0.80
N HIS A 245 -12.98 2.25 0.71
CA HIS A 245 -13.77 2.10 -0.52
C HIS A 245 -14.11 3.49 -1.05
N LEU A 246 -13.64 3.77 -2.27
CA LEU A 246 -13.67 5.09 -2.88
C LEU A 246 -14.46 5.04 -4.18
N GLU A 247 -15.42 5.95 -4.30
CA GLU A 247 -16.07 6.25 -5.57
C GLU A 247 -15.29 7.38 -6.26
N VAL A 248 -14.73 7.08 -7.42
CA VAL A 248 -13.94 8.01 -8.22
C VAL A 248 -14.84 8.60 -9.30
N PRO A 249 -15.30 9.86 -9.15
CA PRO A 249 -16.21 10.47 -10.11
C PRO A 249 -15.50 10.77 -11.43
N ALA A 250 -16.26 10.79 -12.53
CA ALA A 250 -15.76 11.25 -13.81
C ALA A 250 -15.30 12.72 -13.72
N VAL A 251 -14.12 13.02 -14.26
CA VAL A 251 -13.65 14.40 -14.35
C VAL A 251 -14.34 15.07 -15.55
N LYS A 252 -15.20 16.06 -15.30
CA LYS A 252 -15.82 16.84 -16.37
C LYS A 252 -14.76 17.68 -17.09
N VAL A 253 -14.72 17.59 -18.42
CA VAL A 253 -13.75 18.30 -19.27
C VAL A 253 -13.75 19.82 -19.02
N GLU A 254 -14.93 20.39 -18.75
CA GLU A 254 -15.10 21.82 -18.45
C GLU A 254 -14.37 22.25 -17.16
N LYS A 255 -14.30 21.37 -16.14
CA LYS A 255 -13.57 21.64 -14.90
C LYS A 255 -12.06 21.61 -15.11
N LEU A 256 -11.55 20.79 -16.03
CA LEU A 256 -10.12 20.77 -16.37
C LEU A 256 -9.63 22.11 -16.95
N ALA A 257 -10.50 22.79 -17.71
CA ALA A 257 -10.22 24.09 -18.34
C ALA A 257 -10.37 25.27 -17.37
N THR A 258 -11.41 25.28 -16.52
CA THR A 258 -11.63 26.35 -15.53
C THR A 258 -10.71 26.26 -14.32
N GLN A 259 -10.34 25.05 -13.88
CA GLN A 259 -9.43 24.88 -12.74
C GLN A 259 -8.01 25.33 -13.03
N ARG A 260 -7.55 25.42 -14.29
CA ARG A 260 -6.25 26.06 -14.60
C ARG A 260 -6.10 27.45 -13.99
N ALA A 261 -7.18 28.25 -13.97
CA ALA A 261 -7.16 29.62 -13.45
C ALA A 261 -7.37 29.72 -11.92
N GLN A 262 -7.89 28.67 -11.28
CA GLN A 262 -8.07 28.60 -9.82
C GLN A 262 -6.92 27.87 -9.11
N ASP A 263 -6.34 26.84 -9.74
CA ASP A 263 -5.19 26.08 -9.26
C ASP A 263 -3.93 26.96 -9.16
N GLU A 264 -3.79 27.98 -10.01
CA GLU A 264 -2.76 29.03 -9.90
C GLU A 264 -2.97 29.97 -8.69
N LYS A 265 -4.17 30.02 -8.11
CA LYS A 265 -4.51 30.86 -6.94
C LYS A 265 -4.61 30.08 -5.62
N GLU A 266 -5.06 28.81 -5.65
CA GLU A 266 -5.20 27.96 -4.45
C GLU A 266 -4.07 26.91 -4.29
N GLY A 267 -3.22 26.72 -5.30
CA GLY A 267 -2.01 25.90 -5.19
C GLY A 267 -2.33 24.41 -4.97
N THR A 268 -2.46 23.65 -6.05
CA THR A 268 -2.60 22.19 -5.96
C THR A 268 -1.43 21.62 -5.13
N GLU A 269 -1.74 20.89 -4.04
CA GLU A 269 -0.70 20.38 -3.15
C GLU A 269 0.18 19.36 -3.89
N ASN A 270 1.45 19.71 -4.08
CA ASN A 270 2.43 18.80 -4.69
C ASN A 270 2.65 17.56 -3.81
N SER A 271 2.95 16.42 -4.42
CA SER A 271 3.27 15.15 -3.76
C SER A 271 4.24 15.30 -2.58
N LYS A 272 5.26 16.17 -2.67
CA LYS A 272 6.24 16.40 -1.60
C LYS A 272 5.62 16.99 -0.32
N ILE A 273 4.57 17.82 -0.44
CA ILE A 273 3.89 18.42 0.72
C ILE A 273 3.08 17.34 1.44
N ILE A 274 2.29 16.58 0.69
CA ILE A 274 1.50 15.46 1.21
C ILE A 274 2.43 14.42 1.84
N GLN A 275 3.54 14.09 1.17
CA GLN A 275 4.54 13.16 1.66
C GLN A 275 5.12 13.56 3.02
N LYS A 276 5.35 14.86 3.26
CA LYS A 276 5.80 15.36 4.57
C LYS A 276 4.75 15.13 5.66
N ARG A 277 3.46 15.33 5.38
CA ARG A 277 2.37 15.04 6.34
C ARG A 277 2.28 13.54 6.62
N VAL A 278 2.33 12.72 5.58
CA VAL A 278 2.38 11.26 5.66
C VAL A 278 3.59 10.79 6.49
N GLN A 279 4.76 11.38 6.28
CA GLN A 279 5.97 11.04 7.02
C GLN A 279 5.83 11.40 8.51
N LYS A 280 5.29 12.59 8.84
CA LYS A 280 5.02 12.97 10.25
C LYS A 280 4.09 11.97 10.94
N ALA A 281 3.01 11.57 10.28
CA ALA A 281 2.10 10.55 10.81
C ALA A 281 2.81 9.19 10.98
N ARG A 282 3.66 8.79 10.02
CA ARG A 282 4.46 7.56 10.11
C ARG A 282 5.48 7.62 11.26
N ASP A 283 6.07 8.78 11.55
CA ASP A 283 7.01 8.96 12.65
C ASP A 283 6.30 8.81 14.01
N ILE A 284 5.08 9.33 14.15
CA ILE A 284 4.23 9.11 15.33
C ILE A 284 3.95 7.62 15.52
N GLN A 285 3.56 6.92 14.46
CA GLN A 285 3.33 5.47 14.49
C GLN A 285 4.61 4.69 14.85
N THR A 286 5.75 5.08 14.29
CA THR A 286 7.05 4.45 14.57
C THR A 286 7.43 4.60 16.05
N LYS A 287 7.15 5.77 16.66
CA LYS A 287 7.35 5.99 18.10
C LYS A 287 6.41 5.12 18.93
N ARG A 288 5.12 5.07 18.58
CA ARG A 288 4.11 4.23 19.25
C ARG A 288 4.50 2.75 19.23
N PHE A 289 4.96 2.25 18.09
CA PHE A 289 5.25 0.84 17.87
C PHE A 289 6.70 0.43 18.18
N LYS A 290 7.52 1.30 18.78
CA LYS A 290 8.95 1.07 19.02
C LYS A 290 9.27 -0.24 19.76
N LYS A 291 8.36 -0.72 20.61
CA LYS A 291 8.51 -1.98 21.38
C LYS A 291 7.81 -3.19 20.74
N THR A 292 7.27 -3.03 19.54
CA THR A 292 6.49 -4.05 18.82
C THR A 292 7.14 -4.35 17.47
N THR A 293 6.68 -5.41 16.80
CA THR A 293 7.10 -5.75 15.43
C THR A 293 6.33 -4.95 14.37
N LEU A 294 5.29 -4.20 14.76
CA LEU A 294 4.43 -3.43 13.88
C LEU A 294 5.14 -2.19 13.32
N LYS A 295 4.84 -1.84 12.08
CA LYS A 295 5.40 -0.64 11.43
C LYS A 295 4.38 0.47 11.18
N ASN A 296 3.10 0.11 11.18
CA ASN A 296 2.01 1.01 10.80
C ASN A 296 0.69 0.62 11.46
N ASN A 297 -0.30 1.50 11.35
CA ASN A 297 -1.60 1.31 11.98
C ASN A 297 -2.43 0.17 11.35
N SER A 298 -2.28 -0.12 10.04
CA SER A 298 -3.04 -1.19 9.39
C SER A 298 -2.63 -2.58 9.91
N GLU A 299 -1.36 -2.75 10.30
CA GLU A 299 -0.81 -3.99 10.85
C GLU A 299 -1.29 -4.35 12.28
N MET A 300 -1.96 -3.44 13.00
CA MET A 300 -2.46 -3.73 14.36
C MET A 300 -3.42 -4.93 14.37
N GLN A 301 -3.33 -5.83 15.34
CA GLN A 301 -4.37 -6.85 15.57
C GLN A 301 -5.33 -6.35 16.65
N THR A 302 -6.36 -7.15 16.97
CA THR A 302 -7.40 -6.77 17.94
C THR A 302 -6.82 -6.36 19.30
N LYS A 303 -5.71 -6.99 19.72
CA LYS A 303 -5.03 -6.66 20.97
C LYS A 303 -4.43 -5.26 20.93
N GLU A 304 -3.67 -4.95 19.88
CA GLU A 304 -3.00 -3.66 19.73
C GLU A 304 -4.00 -2.53 19.47
N VAL A 305 -5.13 -2.81 18.80
CA VAL A 305 -6.21 -1.82 18.68
C VAL A 305 -6.76 -1.45 20.07
N LYS A 306 -6.99 -2.42 20.96
CA LYS A 306 -7.46 -2.12 22.32
C LYS A 306 -6.44 -1.32 23.14
N GLU A 307 -5.15 -1.58 22.93
CA GLU A 307 -4.06 -0.91 23.64
C GLU A 307 -3.83 0.53 23.14
N PHE A 308 -3.76 0.73 21.82
CA PHE A 308 -3.34 2.00 21.21
C PHE A 308 -4.48 2.88 20.70
N CYS A 309 -5.70 2.36 20.63
CA CYS A 309 -6.88 3.09 20.15
C CYS A 309 -7.94 3.19 21.26
N GLN A 310 -7.60 3.91 22.34
CA GLN A 310 -8.57 4.23 23.38
C GLN A 310 -9.66 5.15 22.82
N LEU A 311 -10.92 4.73 22.97
CA LEU A 311 -12.09 5.45 22.46
C LEU A 311 -12.89 6.04 23.62
N SER A 312 -13.38 7.26 23.46
CA SER A 312 -14.36 7.85 24.36
C SER A 312 -15.72 7.15 24.22
N ASN A 313 -16.61 7.34 25.20
CA ASN A 313 -17.98 6.83 25.13
C ASN A 313 -18.74 7.39 23.90
N GLU A 314 -18.47 8.63 23.50
CA GLU A 314 -19.02 9.25 22.30
C GLU A 314 -18.60 8.51 21.03
N CYS A 315 -17.31 8.18 20.89
CA CYS A 315 -16.79 7.42 19.76
C CYS A 315 -17.41 6.01 19.70
N LEU A 316 -17.55 5.35 20.85
CA LEU A 316 -18.17 4.03 20.95
C LEU A 316 -19.65 4.06 20.56
N ASN A 317 -20.38 5.10 20.99
CA ASN A 317 -21.79 5.26 20.63
C ASN A 317 -21.96 5.51 19.13
N LEU A 318 -21.13 6.36 18.53
CA LEU A 318 -21.14 6.59 17.08
C LEU A 318 -20.85 5.29 16.31
N LEU A 319 -19.84 4.52 16.74
CA LEU A 319 -19.53 3.23 16.11
C LEU A 319 -20.67 2.22 16.25
N ARG A 320 -21.33 2.13 17.42
CA ARG A 320 -22.48 1.23 17.62
C ARG A 320 -23.63 1.58 16.70
N GLN A 321 -23.95 2.86 16.56
CA GLN A 321 -24.98 3.34 15.62
C GLN A 321 -24.61 2.97 14.17
N ALA A 322 -23.35 3.18 13.78
CA ALA A 322 -22.87 2.83 12.45
C ALA A 322 -22.92 1.31 12.18
N VAL A 323 -22.61 0.47 13.18
CA VAL A 323 -22.72 -1.00 13.03
C VAL A 323 -24.14 -1.41 12.68
N VAL A 324 -25.15 -0.80 13.32
CA VAL A 324 -26.56 -1.11 13.06
C VAL A 324 -27.02 -0.53 11.72
N GLN A 325 -26.67 0.72 11.41
CA GLN A 325 -27.14 1.40 10.20
C GLN A 325 -26.47 0.92 8.92
N MET A 326 -25.21 0.49 8.99
CA MET A 326 -24.39 0.09 7.84
C MET A 326 -24.11 -1.42 7.83
N ASN A 327 -24.73 -2.19 8.72
CA ASN A 327 -24.54 -3.64 8.88
C ASN A 327 -23.06 -4.06 8.91
N LEU A 328 -22.23 -3.32 9.67
CA LEU A 328 -20.78 -3.54 9.69
C LEU A 328 -20.43 -4.87 10.36
N SER A 329 -19.56 -5.64 9.71
CA SER A 329 -18.94 -6.82 10.33
C SER A 329 -18.05 -6.42 11.52
N ALA A 330 -17.78 -7.36 12.43
CA ALA A 330 -16.83 -7.15 13.52
C ALA A 330 -15.42 -6.75 13.00
N ARG A 331 -15.02 -7.24 11.82
CA ARG A 331 -13.75 -6.84 11.18
C ARG A 331 -13.81 -5.40 10.68
N SER A 332 -14.91 -5.04 10.02
CA SER A 332 -15.17 -3.68 9.56
C SER A 332 -15.17 -2.68 10.73
N PHE A 333 -15.72 -3.05 11.89
CA PHE A 333 -15.64 -2.27 13.13
C PHE A 333 -14.19 -1.92 13.52
N TYR A 334 -13.31 -2.93 13.62
CA TYR A 334 -11.90 -2.68 13.98
C TYR A 334 -11.14 -1.91 12.90
N ARG A 335 -11.49 -2.09 11.62
CA ARG A 335 -10.88 -1.35 10.50
C ARG A 335 -11.21 0.14 10.55
N VAL A 336 -12.45 0.51 10.88
CA VAL A 336 -12.84 1.91 11.09
C VAL A 336 -11.96 2.53 12.18
N ILE A 337 -11.70 1.82 13.28
CA ILE A 337 -10.84 2.30 14.37
C ILE A 337 -9.40 2.52 13.89
N LYS A 338 -8.82 1.57 13.12
CA LYS A 338 -7.46 1.71 12.56
C LYS A 338 -7.33 2.90 11.61
N VAL A 339 -8.35 3.11 10.77
CA VAL A 339 -8.41 4.26 9.85
C VAL A 339 -8.54 5.55 10.66
N ALA A 340 -9.44 5.62 11.64
CA ALA A 340 -9.60 6.78 12.51
C ALA A 340 -8.33 7.12 13.31
N ARG A 341 -7.60 6.11 13.82
CA ARG A 341 -6.28 6.30 14.44
C ARG A 341 -5.29 6.96 13.48
N THR A 342 -5.34 6.59 12.21
CA THR A 342 -4.45 7.16 11.18
C THR A 342 -4.83 8.59 10.83
N ILE A 343 -6.12 8.89 10.77
CA ILE A 343 -6.63 10.25 10.59
C ILE A 343 -6.17 11.13 11.77
N ALA A 344 -6.30 10.64 13.00
CA ALA A 344 -5.78 11.34 14.18
C ALA A 344 -4.27 11.59 14.09
N ASP A 345 -3.49 10.60 13.66
CA ASP A 345 -2.05 10.74 13.50
C ASP A 345 -1.66 11.75 12.40
N LEU A 346 -2.46 11.87 11.34
CA LEU A 346 -2.31 12.91 10.31
C LEU A 346 -2.60 14.32 10.87
N GLY A 347 -3.55 14.43 11.79
CA GLY A 347 -3.83 15.66 12.54
C GLY A 347 -2.82 15.95 13.66
N GLY A 348 -1.94 15.00 14.00
CA GLY A 348 -1.04 15.11 15.16
C GLY A 348 -1.76 14.95 16.50
N GLU A 349 -2.97 14.39 16.50
CA GLU A 349 -3.81 14.23 17.69
C GLU A 349 -3.51 12.92 18.43
N GLU A 350 -3.33 13.01 19.75
CA GLU A 350 -3.06 11.83 20.57
C GLU A 350 -4.28 10.92 20.73
N LYS A 351 -5.47 11.52 20.84
CA LYS A 351 -6.75 10.82 21.06
C LYS A 351 -7.58 10.75 19.79
N ILE A 352 -8.38 9.69 19.66
CA ILE A 352 -9.35 9.56 18.58
C ILE A 352 -10.60 10.36 18.96
N SER A 353 -10.97 11.33 18.14
CA SER A 353 -12.20 12.13 18.29
C SER A 353 -13.36 11.51 17.50
N PRO A 354 -14.62 11.88 17.79
CA PRO A 354 -15.78 11.47 16.99
C PRO A 354 -15.65 11.89 15.51
N GLY A 355 -15.00 13.03 15.23
CA GLY A 355 -14.75 13.50 13.86
C GLY A 355 -13.89 12.53 13.06
N HIS A 356 -12.85 11.95 13.66
CA HIS A 356 -12.00 10.95 13.00
C HIS A 356 -12.76 9.65 12.67
N ILE A 357 -13.65 9.23 13.57
CA ILE A 357 -14.52 8.07 13.35
C ILE A 357 -15.51 8.36 12.22
N ALA A 358 -16.14 9.53 12.24
CA ALA A 358 -17.08 9.95 11.20
C ALA A 358 -16.41 9.98 9.82
N GLU A 359 -15.22 10.56 9.70
CA GLU A 359 -14.45 10.55 8.44
C GLU A 359 -14.11 9.11 8.02
N ALA A 360 -13.64 8.26 8.93
CA ALA A 360 -13.33 6.86 8.63
C ALA A 360 -14.54 6.05 8.13
N LEU A 361 -15.75 6.36 8.61
CA LEU A 361 -16.99 5.72 8.17
C LEU A 361 -17.41 6.13 6.75
N GLN A 362 -17.04 7.33 6.29
CA GLN A 362 -17.36 7.78 4.93
C GLN A 362 -16.73 6.91 3.84
N TYR A 363 -15.60 6.26 4.15
CA TYR A 363 -14.89 5.37 3.23
C TYR A 363 -15.36 3.91 3.31
N ARG A 364 -16.49 3.61 3.98
CA ARG A 364 -17.06 2.26 4.02
C ARG A 364 -18.02 2.04 2.86
N PRO A 365 -18.13 0.79 2.35
CA PRO A 365 -19.05 0.49 1.27
C PRO A 365 -20.48 0.79 1.71
N LYS A 366 -21.24 1.49 0.86
CA LYS A 366 -22.67 1.75 1.09
C LYS A 366 -23.48 0.55 0.57
N GLU A 367 -24.49 0.10 1.30
CA GLU A 367 -25.27 -1.11 0.97
C GLU A 367 -25.91 -1.10 -0.41
N GLN A 368 -26.09 0.08 -1.05
CA GLN A 368 -26.65 0.19 -2.40
C GLN A 368 -25.73 -0.33 -3.51
N THR A 369 -24.57 -0.92 -3.19
CA THR A 369 -23.57 -1.36 -4.19
C THR A 369 -23.39 -2.87 -4.33
N LEU A 370 -24.28 -3.70 -3.77
CA LEU A 370 -24.27 -5.17 -3.92
C LEU A 370 -25.50 -5.73 -4.66
#